data_AF-A0A161TGQ8-F1
#
_entry.id   AF-A0A161TGQ8-F1
#
_cell.length_a   1.000
_cell.length_b   1.000
_cell.length_c   1.000
_cell.angle_alpha   90.00
_cell.angle_beta   90.00
_cell.angle_gamma   90.00
#
_symmetry.space_group_name_H-M   'P 1'
#
loop_
_entity.id
_entity.type
_entity.pdbx_description
1 polymer ?
#
loop_
_entity_poly.entity_id
_entity_poly.type
_entity_poly.pdbx_seq_one_letter_code
_entity_poly.pdbx_strand_id
1 'polypeptide(L)'
;MSNQVGIKFTYYRNGTTISQMTDYDDIQEVMNQGFESVAVDCIQKVFHAIGLDLDQLSYPHPATRFCFFSELSYDTNQMITEGKRRPVLSKKKDLVY
;
A
#
# COMPACT_ATOMS: atom_id res chain seq x y z
N MET A 1 6.49 21.33 13.09
CA MET A 1 5.08 20.91 13.00
C MET A 1 5.02 19.81 11.97
N SER A 2 4.44 18.65 12.29
CA SER A 2 4.45 17.51 11.36
C SER A 2 3.56 17.82 10.17
N ASN A 3 4.14 17.68 8.99
CA ASN A 3 3.66 18.08 7.68
C ASN A 3 2.92 16.92 6.97
N GLN A 4 2.26 16.06 7.74
CA GLN A 4 1.86 14.72 7.29
C GLN A 4 0.39 14.67 6.86
N VAL A 5 0.12 14.01 5.73
CA VAL A 5 -1.21 13.93 5.08
C VAL A 5 -1.89 12.59 5.32
N GLY A 6 -1.09 11.55 5.56
CA GLY A 6 -1.53 10.19 5.77
C GLY A 6 -0.79 9.20 4.88
N ILE A 7 -1.22 7.95 4.95
CA ILE A 7 -0.58 6.85 4.24
C ILE A 7 -1.36 6.48 2.98
N LYS A 8 -0.66 6.37 1.86
CA LYS A 8 -1.22 5.88 0.60
C LYS A 8 -0.87 4.41 0.44
N PHE A 9 -1.89 3.58 0.22
CA PHE A 9 -1.76 2.21 -0.28
C PHE A 9 -1.70 2.24 -1.81
N THR A 10 -0.86 1.42 -2.43
CA THR A 10 -0.84 1.26 -3.88
C THR A 10 -0.56 -0.18 -4.28
N TYR A 11 -1.38 -0.70 -5.19
CA TYR A 11 -1.16 -1.93 -5.95
C TYR A 11 -0.74 -1.58 -7.37
N TYR A 12 0.28 -2.27 -7.89
CA TYR A 12 0.70 -2.12 -9.29
C TYR A 12 1.09 -3.45 -9.93
N ARG A 13 0.30 -3.91 -10.91
CA ARG A 13 0.60 -5.12 -11.70
C ARG A 13 -0.09 -5.08 -13.05
N ASN A 14 0.58 -5.59 -14.09
CA ASN A 14 0.01 -5.78 -15.44
C ASN A 14 -0.69 -4.52 -16.00
N GLY A 15 -0.10 -3.34 -15.78
CA GLY A 15 -0.67 -2.05 -16.24
C GLY A 15 -1.87 -1.56 -15.42
N THR A 16 -2.31 -2.31 -14.41
CA THR A 16 -3.34 -1.89 -13.46
C THR A 16 -2.70 -1.23 -12.25
N THR A 17 -3.13 -0.01 -11.94
CA THR A 17 -2.73 0.73 -10.74
C THR A 17 -3.97 1.04 -9.93
N ILE A 18 -3.98 0.64 -8.67
CA ILE A 18 -4.99 1.04 -7.69
C ILE A 18 -4.28 1.76 -6.56
N SER A 19 -4.68 3.00 -6.28
CA SER A 19 -4.13 3.80 -5.19
C SER A 19 -5.28 4.39 -4.37
N GLN A 20 -5.17 4.29 -3.05
CA GLN A 20 -6.11 4.90 -2.13
C GLN A 20 -5.40 5.36 -0.86
N MET A 21 -5.93 6.39 -0.22
CA MET A 21 -5.53 6.74 1.14
C MET A 21 -6.03 5.66 2.10
N THR A 22 -5.23 5.35 3.10
CA THR A 22 -5.62 4.49 4.21
C THR A 22 -6.14 5.34 5.36
N ASP A 23 -6.66 4.67 6.40
CA ASP A 23 -7.12 5.32 7.63
C ASP A 23 -5.96 5.56 8.63
N TYR A 24 -4.70 5.40 8.20
CA TYR A 24 -3.51 5.56 9.04
C TYR A 24 -2.83 6.90 8.76
N ASP A 25 -2.39 7.56 9.83
CA ASP A 25 -1.76 8.87 9.77
C ASP A 25 -0.26 8.78 9.47
N ASP A 26 0.41 7.74 9.97
CA ASP A 26 1.83 7.52 9.78
C ASP A 26 2.22 6.06 9.49
N ILE A 27 3.43 5.85 8.96
CA ILE A 27 3.88 4.52 8.56
C ILE A 27 4.21 3.63 9.76
N GLN A 28 4.47 4.20 10.93
CA GLN A 28 4.76 3.47 12.15
C GLN A 28 3.51 2.72 12.63
N GLU A 29 2.33 3.30 12.49
CA GLU A 29 1.06 2.59 12.75
C GLU A 29 0.88 1.37 11.85
N VAL A 30 1.13 1.54 10.54
CA VAL A 30 1.09 0.43 9.57
C VAL A 30 2.13 -0.63 9.92
N MET A 31 3.32 -0.24 10.38
CA MET A 31 4.35 -1.17 10.85
C MET A 31 3.92 -1.94 12.09
N ASN A 32 3.27 -1.28 13.05
CA ASN A 32 2.81 -1.88 14.30
C ASN A 32 1.69 -2.89 14.05
N GLN A 33 0.77 -2.61 13.13
CA GLN A 33 -0.28 -3.54 12.72
C GLN A 33 0.23 -4.64 11.77
N GLY A 34 1.26 -4.33 11.00
CA GLY A 34 1.88 -5.23 10.04
C GLY A 34 1.44 -4.95 8.61
N PHE A 35 2.40 -4.61 7.75
CA PHE A 35 2.18 -4.27 6.35
C PHE A 35 1.31 -5.28 5.58
N GLU A 36 1.52 -6.57 5.79
CA GLU A 36 0.75 -7.62 5.10
C GLU A 36 -0.72 -7.62 5.52
N SER A 37 -1.01 -7.48 6.82
CA SER A 37 -2.39 -7.40 7.31
C SER A 37 -3.10 -6.18 6.76
N VAL A 38 -2.47 -5.01 6.85
CA VAL A 38 -3.07 -3.75 6.34
C VAL A 38 -3.28 -3.81 4.83
N ALA A 39 -2.36 -4.44 4.09
CA ALA A 39 -2.50 -4.61 2.65
C ALA A 39 -3.67 -5.53 2.29
N VAL A 40 -3.87 -6.64 3.01
CA VAL A 40 -5.02 -7.53 2.82
C VAL A 40 -6.33 -6.78 3.05
N ASP A 41 -6.42 -5.99 4.13
CA ASP A 41 -7.60 -5.16 4.40
C ASP A 41 -7.86 -4.15 3.27
N CYS A 42 -6.81 -3.52 2.74
CA CYS A 42 -6.91 -2.61 1.61
C CYS A 42 -7.39 -3.33 0.34
N ILE A 43 -6.87 -4.52 0.04
CA ILE A 43 -7.28 -5.34 -1.10
C ILE A 43 -8.77 -5.71 -1.00
N GLN A 44 -9.24 -6.10 0.18
CA GLN A 44 -10.65 -6.38 0.41
C GLN A 44 -11.52 -5.14 0.21
N LYS A 45 -11.08 -3.97 0.71
CA LYS A 45 -11.77 -2.69 0.46
C LYS A 45 -11.89 -2.38 -1.03
N VAL A 46 -10.84 -2.64 -1.83
CA VAL A 46 -10.87 -2.47 -3.29
C VAL A 46 -11.91 -3.39 -3.92
N PHE A 47 -11.95 -4.67 -3.55
CA PHE A 47 -12.96 -5.60 -4.05
C PHE A 47 -14.38 -5.14 -3.70
N HIS A 48 -14.63 -4.70 -2.48
CA HIS A 48 -15.95 -4.21 -2.07
C HIS A 48 -16.35 -2.89 -2.73
N ALA A 49 -15.39 -2.00 -3.02
CA ALA A 49 -15.68 -0.70 -3.62
C ALA A 49 -15.96 -0.78 -5.12
N ILE A 50 -15.20 -1.59 -5.85
CA ILE A 50 -15.23 -1.60 -7.33
C ILE A 50 -15.38 -2.99 -7.96
N GLY A 51 -15.51 -4.05 -7.16
CA GLY A 51 -15.67 -5.42 -7.64
C GLY A 51 -14.40 -6.05 -8.23
N LEU A 52 -13.24 -5.42 -8.05
CA LEU A 52 -11.98 -5.87 -8.62
C LEU A 52 -11.24 -6.81 -7.67
N ASP A 53 -11.13 -8.09 -8.05
CA ASP A 53 -10.35 -9.09 -7.33
C ASP A 53 -8.86 -9.00 -7.75
N LEU A 54 -8.06 -8.37 -6.89
CA LEU A 54 -6.64 -8.15 -7.18
C LEU A 54 -5.82 -9.44 -7.15
N ASP A 55 -6.24 -10.46 -6.40
CA ASP A 55 -5.55 -11.76 -6.33
C ASP A 55 -5.72 -12.54 -7.64
N GLN A 56 -6.88 -12.42 -8.30
CA GLN A 56 -7.07 -12.97 -9.65
C GLN A 56 -6.17 -12.27 -10.68
N LEU A 57 -5.99 -10.95 -10.58
CA LEU A 57 -5.09 -10.20 -11.47
C LEU A 57 -3.61 -10.51 -11.25
N SER A 58 -3.24 -10.96 -10.06
CA SER A 58 -1.86 -11.21 -9.66
C SER A 58 -1.46 -12.69 -9.69
N TYR A 59 -2.40 -13.59 -9.98
CA TYR A 59 -2.15 -15.03 -10.07
C TYR A 59 -0.92 -15.35 -10.95
N PRO A 60 -0.02 -16.26 -10.53
CA PRO A 60 -0.11 -17.18 -9.38
C PRO A 60 0.39 -16.62 -8.05
N HIS A 61 0.65 -15.32 -7.95
CA HIS A 61 1.20 -14.70 -6.76
C HIS A 61 0.12 -13.94 -5.98
N PRO A 62 0.24 -13.84 -4.64
CA PRO A 62 -0.67 -13.02 -3.85
C PRO A 62 -0.52 -11.54 -4.25
N ALA A 63 -1.64 -10.81 -4.29
CA ALA A 63 -1.68 -9.40 -4.69
C ALA A 63 -0.81 -8.52 -3.79
N THR A 64 -0.66 -8.90 -2.51
CA THR A 64 0.20 -8.24 -1.53
C THR A 64 1.64 -8.08 -2.03
N ARG A 65 2.16 -9.02 -2.85
CA ARG A 65 3.52 -8.94 -3.42
C ARG A 65 3.72 -7.72 -4.33
N PHE A 66 2.63 -7.20 -4.88
CA PHE A 66 2.61 -6.05 -5.78
C PHE A 66 2.11 -4.77 -5.10
N CYS A 67 1.95 -4.82 -3.77
CA CYS A 67 1.49 -3.70 -2.97
C CYS A 67 2.65 -3.00 -2.26
N PHE A 68 2.51 -1.69 -2.08
CA PHE A 68 3.40 -0.88 -1.26
C PHE A 68 2.64 0.26 -0.61
N PHE A 69 3.22 0.79 0.47
CA PHE A 69 2.74 1.98 1.17
C PHE A 69 3.71 3.14 0.97
N SER A 70 3.21 4.36 0.98
CA SER A 70 4.02 5.58 0.93
C SER A 70 3.39 6.65 1.79
N GLU A 71 4.21 7.39 2.53
CA GLU A 71 3.74 8.55 3.30
C GLU A 71 3.55 9.75 2.37
N LEU A 72 2.42 10.44 2.48
CA LEU A 72 2.22 11.72 1.84
C LEU A 72 2.47 12.84 2.84
N SER A 73 3.17 13.88 2.41
CA SER A 73 3.46 15.07 3.22
C SER A 73 3.25 16.35 2.41
N TYR A 74 2.83 17.44 3.06
CA TYR A 74 2.82 18.78 2.47
C TYR A 74 4.06 19.57 2.89
N ASP A 75 4.74 20.22 1.97
CA ASP A 75 5.74 21.22 2.36
C ASP A 75 5.09 22.57 2.75
N THR A 76 5.91 23.52 3.19
CA THR A 76 5.44 24.88 3.53
C THR A 76 4.89 25.66 2.33
N ASN A 77 5.11 25.17 1.10
CA ASN A 77 4.59 25.74 -0.14
C ASN A 77 3.30 25.04 -0.61
N GLN A 78 2.69 24.20 0.24
CA GLN A 78 1.50 23.40 -0.06
C GLN A 78 1.72 22.37 -1.19
N MET A 79 2.96 21.98 -1.46
CA MET A 79 3.24 20.89 -2.39
C MET A 79 3.09 19.54 -1.69
N ILE A 80 2.27 18.67 -2.26
CA ILE A 80 2.21 17.26 -1.86
C ILE A 80 3.45 16.56 -2.39
N THR A 81 4.18 15.92 -1.49
CA THR A 81 5.28 15.03 -1.83
C THR A 81 4.97 13.63 -1.34
N GLU A 82 5.35 12.65 -2.15
CA GLU A 82 5.26 11.24 -1.80
C GLU A 82 6.62 10.73 -1.35
N GLY A 83 6.65 10.21 -0.12
CA GLY A 83 7.83 9.65 0.50
C GLY A 83 8.24 8.30 -0.07
N LYS A 84 9.25 7.69 0.56
CA LYS A 84 9.81 6.42 0.14
C LYS A 84 8.76 5.30 0.20
N ARG A 85 8.66 4.54 -0.89
CA ARG A 85 7.81 3.33 -0.97
C ARG A 85 8.30 2.25 0.00
N ARG A 86 7.37 1.69 0.76
CA ARG A 86 7.55 0.56 1.68
C ARG A 86 6.83 -0.65 1.09
N PRO A 87 7.56 -1.63 0.51
CA PRO A 87 6.93 -2.80 -0.07
C PRO A 87 6.29 -3.67 1.02
N VAL A 88 5.21 -4.35 0.67
CA VAL A 88 4.59 -5.36 1.54
C VAL A 88 5.42 -6.64 1.42
N LEU A 89 6.38 -6.81 2.33
CA LEU A 89 7.20 -8.01 2.38
C LEU A 89 6.40 -9.11 3.09
N SER A 90 6.00 -10.16 2.35
CA SER A 90 5.48 -11.37 2.99
C SER A 90 6.62 -12.10 3.69
N LYS A 91 6.41 -12.54 4.94
CA LYS A 91 7.44 -13.24 5.75
C LYS A 91 7.77 -14.66 5.23
N LYS A 92 7.28 -15.09 4.08
CA LYS A 92 7.59 -16.40 3.51
C LYS A 92 8.56 -16.29 2.34
N LYS A 93 9.85 -16.44 2.67
CA LYS A 93 10.94 -16.94 1.79
C LYS A 93 10.85 -16.54 0.31
N ASP A 94 11.46 -15.41 -0.03
CA ASP A 94 12.09 -15.22 -1.34
C ASP A 94 13.56 -14.81 -1.11
N LEU A 95 14.30 -15.72 -0.47
CA LEU A 95 15.71 -15.92 -0.80
C LEU A 95 15.72 -16.85 -2.02
N VAL A 96 16.60 -16.53 -2.97
CA VAL A 96 16.87 -17.19 -4.26
C VAL A 96 16.16 -16.52 -5.46
N TYR A 97 16.89 -15.63 -6.13
CA TYR A 97 17.38 -15.89 -7.49
C TYR A 97 18.82 -15.41 -7.60
#